data_AF-A0A257UCW8-F1
#
_entry.id   AF-A0A257UCW8-F1
#
_cell.length_a   1.000
_cell.length_b   1.000
_cell.length_c   1.000
_cell.angle_alpha   90.00
_cell.angle_beta   90.00
_cell.angle_gamma   90.00
#
_symmetry.space_group_name_H-M   'P 1'
#
loop_
_entity.id
_entity.type
_entity.pdbx_description
1 polymer ?
#
loop_
_entity_poly.entity_id
_entity_poly.type
_entity_poly.pdbx_seq_one_letter_code
_entity_poly.pdbx_strand_id
1 'polypeptide(L)'
;MSSFEINDDDLHIEVESKLQQVRIYDRLGNPDNYKSAFQIFEYGDRGMAYSINGDGFYMARKHLAEVMQRLGLATLEGYVSDAHAKLITRMLRDTCEVTTPQRGECAGRDFPWIVVRPI
;
A
#
# COMPACT_ATOMS: atom_id res chain seq x y z
N MET A 1 -8.43 -5.95 -16.91
CA MET A 1 -7.58 -6.85 -16.10
C MET A 1 -7.86 -8.27 -16.56
N SER A 2 -6.83 -9.10 -16.69
CA SER A 2 -7.00 -10.53 -16.96
C SER A 2 -7.21 -11.27 -15.64
N SER A 3 -8.29 -12.03 -15.54
CA SER A 3 -8.46 -13.07 -14.52
C SER A 3 -8.74 -14.40 -15.21
N PHE A 4 -8.35 -15.49 -14.57
CA PHE A 4 -8.71 -16.83 -14.99
C PHE A 4 -8.81 -17.76 -13.79
N GLU A 5 -9.57 -18.83 -13.99
CA GLU A 5 -9.81 -19.85 -12.97
C GLU A 5 -9.31 -21.19 -13.50
N ILE A 6 -8.71 -21.99 -12.60
CA ILE A 6 -8.40 -23.39 -12.84
C ILE A 6 -9.21 -24.18 -11.81
N ASN A 7 -10.10 -25.05 -12.30
CA ASN A 7 -10.89 -25.94 -11.47
C ASN A 7 -10.41 -27.38 -11.71
N ASP A 8 -10.13 -28.09 -10.62
CA ASP A 8 -9.88 -29.53 -10.56
C ASP A 8 -10.80 -30.14 -9.49
N ASP A 9 -11.01 -31.46 -9.52
CA ASP A 9 -11.96 -32.17 -8.63
C ASP A 9 -11.68 -31.93 -7.14
N ASP A 10 -10.45 -31.57 -6.78
CA ASP A 10 -9.98 -31.30 -5.41
C ASP A 10 -9.54 -29.83 -5.16
N LEU A 11 -9.49 -28.95 -6.17
CA LEU A 11 -8.88 -27.61 -6.02
C LEU A 11 -9.50 -26.53 -6.93
N HIS A 12 -9.71 -25.35 -6.34
CA HIS A 12 -10.09 -24.13 -7.04
C HIS A 12 -8.94 -23.11 -6.96
N ILE A 13 -8.43 -22.68 -8.12
CA ILE A 13 -7.37 -21.66 -8.23
C ILE A 13 -7.93 -20.45 -8.97
N GLU A 14 -7.91 -19.30 -8.31
CA GLU A 14 -8.26 -18.01 -8.90
C GLU A 14 -6.99 -17.16 -9.10
N VAL A 15 -6.80 -16.61 -10.29
CA VAL A 15 -5.67 -15.73 -10.62
C VAL A 15 -6.18 -14.38 -11.08
N GLU A 16 -5.78 -13.31 -10.41
CA GLU A 16 -6.20 -11.95 -10.72
C GLU A 16 -5.03 -10.96 -10.72
N SER A 17 -5.06 -10.01 -11.64
CA SER A 17 -4.09 -8.91 -11.70
C SER A 17 -4.50 -7.78 -10.76
N LYS A 18 -4.18 -7.93 -9.47
CA LYS A 18 -4.54 -6.98 -8.39
C LYS A 18 -3.36 -6.15 -7.86
N LEU A 19 -2.18 -6.30 -8.47
CA LEU A 19 -0.96 -5.62 -8.02
C LEU A 19 -0.69 -4.35 -8.84
N GLN A 20 -0.73 -3.20 -8.17
CA GLN A 20 -0.32 -1.91 -8.71
C GLN A 20 1.09 -1.57 -8.26
N GLN A 21 1.92 -1.15 -9.21
CA GLN A 21 3.24 -0.60 -8.94
C GLN A 21 3.15 0.93 -8.92
N VAL A 22 3.35 1.54 -7.76
CA VAL A 22 3.44 3.00 -7.64
C VAL A 22 4.90 3.42 -7.72
N ARG A 23 5.21 4.33 -8.64
CA ARG A 23 6.55 4.88 -8.85
C ARG A 23 6.53 6.40 -8.68
N ILE A 24 7.52 6.92 -7.97
CA ILE A 24 7.64 8.33 -7.63
C ILE A 24 8.92 8.86 -8.25
N TYR A 25 8.79 9.95 -9.00
CA TYR A 25 9.87 10.59 -9.75
C TYR A 25 10.00 12.06 -9.31
N ASP A 26 11.22 12.60 -9.28
CA ASP A 26 11.45 14.00 -8.88
C ASP A 26 10.96 15.02 -9.92
N ARG A 27 10.97 14.67 -11.22
CA ARG A 27 10.50 15.51 -12.32
C ARG A 27 9.73 14.68 -13.34
N LEU A 28 8.65 15.26 -13.88
CA LEU A 28 7.84 14.64 -14.92
C LEU A 28 8.66 14.45 -16.21
N GLY A 29 8.54 13.29 -16.85
CA GLY A 29 9.05 13.06 -18.21
C GLY A 29 10.49 12.56 -18.35
N ASN A 30 11.23 12.32 -17.26
CA ASN A 30 12.51 11.62 -17.32
C ASN A 30 12.51 10.38 -16.39
N PRO A 31 12.52 9.15 -16.95
CA PRO A 31 12.50 7.92 -16.16
C PRO A 31 13.76 7.72 -15.30
N ASP A 32 14.87 8.39 -15.60
CA ASP A 32 16.11 8.30 -14.81
C ASP A 32 16.01 9.06 -13.48
N ASN A 33 14.98 9.89 -13.29
CA ASN A 33 14.73 10.62 -12.04
C ASN A 33 13.91 9.81 -11.04
N TYR A 34 14.08 8.49 -11.03
CA TYR A 34 13.44 7.60 -10.08
C TYR A 34 13.88 7.94 -8.65
N LYS A 35 12.90 8.13 -7.76
CA LYS A 35 13.17 8.39 -6.34
C LYS A 35 12.83 7.19 -5.47
N SER A 36 11.61 6.68 -5.64
CA SER A 36 11.08 5.61 -4.81
C SER A 36 9.88 4.92 -5.46
N ALA A 37 9.47 3.84 -4.84
CA ALA A 37 8.31 3.08 -5.21
C ALA A 37 7.72 2.38 -3.99
N PHE A 38 6.46 1.99 -4.16
CA PHE A 38 5.79 1.03 -3.32
C PHE A 38 4.79 0.25 -4.17
N GLN A 39 4.29 -0.83 -3.61
CA GLN A 39 3.33 -1.70 -4.26
C GLN A 39 2.03 -1.69 -3.49
N ILE A 40 0.91 -1.79 -4.21
CA ILE A 40 -0.43 -1.92 -3.63
C ILE A 40 -1.05 -3.18 -4.19
N PHE A 41 -1.44 -4.11 -3.33
CA PHE A 41 -2.33 -5.21 -3.69
C PHE A 41 -3.76 -4.84 -3.34
N GLU A 42 -4.64 -4.82 -4.34
CA GLU A 42 -6.04 -4.44 -4.17
C GLU A 42 -6.88 -5.64 -3.74
N TYR A 43 -7.73 -5.46 -2.72
CA TYR A 43 -8.68 -6.47 -2.26
C TYR A 43 -10.00 -5.78 -1.90
N GLY A 44 -10.92 -5.73 -2.88
CA GLY A 44 -12.14 -4.91 -2.76
C GLY A 44 -11.78 -3.43 -2.68
N ASP A 45 -12.27 -2.74 -1.64
CA ASP A 45 -11.96 -1.34 -1.35
C ASP A 45 -10.73 -1.17 -0.43
N ARG A 46 -9.98 -2.24 -0.17
CA ARG A 46 -8.78 -2.23 0.69
C ARG A 46 -7.53 -2.39 -0.16
N GLY A 47 -6.55 -1.52 0.02
CA GLY A 47 -5.22 -1.67 -0.58
C GLY A 47 -4.21 -2.14 0.45
N MET A 48 -3.48 -3.21 0.18
CA MET A 48 -2.35 -3.62 1.01
C MET A 48 -1.05 -3.05 0.44
N ALA A 49 -0.42 -2.14 1.16
CA ALA A 49 0.84 -1.51 0.81
C ALA A 49 2.04 -2.34 1.27
N TYR A 50 3.01 -2.54 0.38
CA TYR A 50 4.27 -3.21 0.69
C TYR A 50 5.40 -2.69 -0.20
N SER A 51 6.61 -3.18 0.06
CA SER A 51 7.83 -2.77 -0.66
C SER A 51 8.05 -1.26 -0.68
N ILE A 52 7.59 -0.53 0.36
CA ILE A 52 7.82 0.92 0.51
C ILE A 52 9.32 1.15 0.64
N ASN A 53 9.89 1.84 -0.34
CA ASN A 53 11.31 2.20 -0.35
C ASN A 53 11.49 3.72 -0.42
N GLY A 54 12.69 4.18 -0.04
CA GLY A 54 13.05 5.60 -0.08
C GLY A 54 12.15 6.49 0.79
N ASP A 55 12.27 7.80 0.59
CA ASP A 55 11.49 8.82 1.29
C ASP A 55 10.30 9.34 0.47
N GLY A 56 10.23 9.02 -0.82
CA GLY A 56 9.26 9.61 -1.72
C GLY A 56 7.81 9.26 -1.40
N PHE A 57 7.53 8.08 -0.79
CA PHE A 57 6.21 7.76 -0.25
C PHE A 57 5.69 8.88 0.68
N TYR A 58 6.55 9.37 1.57
CA TYR A 58 6.21 10.43 2.53
C TYR A 58 6.21 11.83 1.91
N MET A 59 7.00 12.04 0.86
CA MET A 59 6.94 13.28 0.09
C MET A 59 5.64 13.38 -0.70
N ALA A 60 5.14 12.25 -1.20
CA ALA A 60 3.89 12.13 -1.93
C ALA A 60 2.65 12.10 -1.02
N ARG A 61 2.79 12.25 0.30
CA ARG A 61 1.68 12.16 1.28
C ARG A 61 0.44 12.99 0.92
N LYS A 62 0.63 14.18 0.34
CA LYS A 62 -0.47 15.08 -0.06
C LYS A 62 -1.31 14.52 -1.20
N HIS A 63 -0.76 13.60 -1.97
CA HIS A 63 -1.40 12.94 -3.11
C HIS A 63 -1.88 11.52 -2.75
N LEU A 64 -1.62 11.04 -1.54
CA LEU A 64 -1.98 9.68 -1.15
C LEU A 64 -3.50 9.46 -1.20
N ALA A 65 -4.27 10.43 -0.70
CA ALA A 65 -5.73 10.42 -0.79
C ALA A 65 -6.22 10.36 -2.25
N GLU A 66 -5.62 11.13 -3.16
CA GLU A 66 -5.96 11.09 -4.59
C GLU A 66 -5.63 9.73 -5.22
N VAL A 67 -4.47 9.15 -4.89
CA VAL A 67 -4.08 7.82 -5.36
C VAL A 67 -5.09 6.77 -4.89
N MET A 68 -5.45 6.79 -3.60
CA MET A 68 -6.45 5.88 -3.04
C MET A 68 -7.81 6.05 -3.72
N GLN A 69 -8.27 7.29 -3.91
CA GLN A 69 -9.53 7.57 -4.59
C GLN A 69 -9.55 7.07 -6.04
N ARG A 70 -8.46 7.29 -6.80
CA ARG A 70 -8.34 6.81 -8.19
C ARG A 70 -8.31 5.28 -8.30
N LEU A 71 -7.82 4.61 -7.26
CA LEU A 71 -7.82 3.15 -7.15
C LEU A 71 -9.11 2.60 -6.50
N GLY A 72 -10.05 3.46 -6.10
CA GLY A 72 -11.29 3.02 -5.44
C GLY A 72 -11.08 2.46 -4.02
N LEU A 73 -9.99 2.86 -3.35
CA LEU A 73 -9.61 2.34 -2.04
C LEU A 73 -10.15 3.22 -0.91
N ALA A 74 -10.89 2.62 0.01
CA ALA A 74 -11.30 3.21 1.28
C ALA A 74 -10.15 3.19 2.31
N THR A 75 -9.31 2.15 2.28
CA THR A 75 -8.18 2.00 3.19
C THR A 75 -6.90 1.62 2.47
N LEU A 76 -5.77 2.09 3.00
CA LEU A 76 -4.44 1.59 2.67
C LEU A 76 -3.81 0.99 3.92
N GLU A 77 -3.40 -0.27 3.86
CA GLU A 77 -3.10 -1.08 5.02
C GLU A 77 -1.79 -1.84 4.87
N GLY A 78 -1.21 -2.30 5.97
CA GLY A 78 -0.07 -3.22 5.89
C GLY A 78 0.66 -3.41 7.21
N TYR A 79 1.47 -4.46 7.27
CA TYR A 79 2.41 -4.69 8.36
C TYR A 79 3.67 -3.85 8.15
N VAL A 80 4.02 -3.04 9.14
CA VAL A 80 5.21 -2.18 9.11
C VAL A 80 5.92 -2.25 10.44
N SER A 81 7.24 -1.97 10.50
CA SER A 81 7.95 -1.94 11.79
C SER A 81 7.40 -0.85 12.72
N ASP A 82 7.59 -0.97 14.03
CA ASP A 82 7.13 0.04 14.99
C ASP A 82 7.69 1.45 14.69
N ALA A 83 8.94 1.53 14.23
CA ALA A 83 9.55 2.79 13.80
C ALA A 83 8.82 3.38 12.58
N HIS A 84 8.46 2.51 11.62
CA HIS A 84 7.77 2.89 10.39
C HIS A 84 6.31 3.29 10.68
N ALA A 85 5.61 2.59 11.58
CA ALA A 85 4.26 2.96 12.04
C ALA A 85 4.23 4.37 12.65
N LYS A 86 5.20 4.69 13.53
CA LYS A 86 5.34 6.02 14.12
C LYS A 86 5.60 7.10 13.06
N LEU A 87 6.45 6.80 12.07
CA LEU A 87 6.76 7.71 10.99
C LEU A 87 5.54 7.96 10.09
N ILE A 88 4.82 6.91 9.68
CA ILE A 88 3.58 7.02 8.88
C ILE A 88 2.55 7.86 9.62
N THR A 89 2.30 7.54 10.90
CA THR A 89 1.34 8.29 11.73
C THR A 89 1.72 9.77 11.79
N ARG A 90 3.00 10.09 12.03
CA ARG A 90 3.47 11.47 12.10
C ARG A 90 3.36 12.20 10.75
N MET A 91 3.72 11.53 9.65
CA MET A 91 3.78 12.15 8.34
C MET A 91 2.40 12.35 7.72
N LEU A 92 1.46 11.44 7.96
CA LEU A 92 0.15 11.46 7.32
C LEU A 92 -0.95 12.13 8.16
N ARG A 93 -0.69 12.49 9.42
CA ARG A 93 -1.70 13.03 10.36
C ARG A 93 -2.56 14.20 9.84
N ASP A 94 -2.02 15.00 8.91
CA ASP A 94 -2.71 16.20 8.39
C ASP A 94 -3.55 15.88 7.13
N THR A 95 -3.42 14.67 6.57
CA THR A 95 -4.07 14.27 5.31
C THR A 95 -4.85 12.96 5.41
N CYS A 96 -4.56 12.15 6.43
CA CYS A 96 -5.14 10.83 6.63
C CYS A 96 -5.32 10.55 8.13
N GLU A 97 -6.34 9.78 8.45
CA GLU A 97 -6.44 9.09 9.73
C GLU A 97 -5.55 7.82 9.67
N VAL A 98 -4.72 7.62 10.70
CA VAL A 98 -3.86 6.43 10.81
C VAL A 98 -4.20 5.71 12.11
N THR A 99 -4.57 4.44 12.01
CA THR A 99 -4.90 3.59 13.16
C THR A 99 -4.06 2.32 13.15
N THR A 100 -3.85 1.73 14.33
CA THR A 100 -3.17 0.45 14.50
C THR A 100 -4.08 -0.51 15.26
N PRO A 101 -5.10 -1.09 14.60
CA PRO A 101 -6.13 -1.87 15.27
C PRO A 101 -5.61 -3.20 15.83
N GLN A 102 -4.55 -3.75 15.25
CA GLN A 102 -4.00 -5.04 15.64
C GLN A 102 -2.50 -5.15 15.35
N ARG A 103 -1.92 -6.25 15.80
CA ARG A 103 -0.56 -6.66 15.49
C ARG A 103 -0.59 -8.10 14.98
N GLY A 104 0.42 -8.51 14.23
CA GLY A 104 0.50 -9.83 13.64
C GLY A 104 1.93 -10.23 13.34
N GLU A 105 2.16 -11.55 13.26
CA GLU A 105 3.48 -12.09 12.97
C GLU A 105 3.79 -12.02 11.47
N CYS A 106 4.92 -11.42 11.12
CA CYS A 106 5.50 -11.46 9.77
C CYS A 106 6.98 -11.86 9.86
N ALA A 107 7.39 -12.88 9.11
CA ALA A 107 8.76 -13.38 9.11
C ALA A 107 9.34 -13.65 10.52
N GLY A 108 8.53 -14.23 11.42
CA GLY A 108 8.92 -14.58 12.79
C GLY A 108 9.04 -13.38 13.74
N ARG A 109 8.49 -12.22 13.39
CA ARG A 109 8.49 -11.02 14.25
C ARG A 109 7.10 -10.42 14.31
N ASP A 110 6.78 -9.79 15.43
CA ASP A 110 5.51 -9.12 15.65
C ASP A 110 5.54 -7.69 15.07
N PHE A 111 4.61 -7.40 14.15
CA PHE A 111 4.52 -6.13 13.45
C PHE A 111 3.13 -5.49 13.65
N PRO A 112 3.05 -4.17 13.87
CA PRO A 112 1.77 -3.46 13.84
C PRO A 112 1.14 -3.51 12.44
N TRP A 113 -0.17 -3.79 12.41
CA TRP A 113 -1.01 -3.60 11.23
C TRP A 113 -1.51 -2.17 11.21
N ILE A 114 -1.03 -1.36 10.28
CA ILE A 114 -1.52 0.01 10.11
C ILE A 114 -2.71 0.05 9.16
N VAL A 115 -3.65 0.95 9.42
CA VAL A 115 -4.77 1.27 8.53
C VAL A 115 -4.81 2.78 8.35
N VAL A 116 -4.64 3.21 7.10
CA VAL A 116 -4.67 4.60 6.67
C VAL A 116 -5.98 4.86 5.95
N ARG A 117 -6.70 5.92 6.34
CA ARG A 117 -7.94 6.40 5.70
C ARG A 117 -7.78 7.86 5.27
N PRO A 118 -8.19 8.25 4.05
CA PRO A 118 -8.29 9.65 3.68
C PRO A 118 -9.24 10.39 4.62
N ILE A 119 -8.94 11.66 4.93
CA ILE A 119 -9.86 12.58 5.65
C ILE A 119 -10.68 13.37 4.63
#